data_AF-A0A354WT23-F1
#
_entry.id   AF-A0A354WT23-F1
#
_cell.length_a   1.000
_cell.length_b   1.000
_cell.length_c   1.000
_cell.angle_alpha   90.00
_cell.angle_beta   90.00
_cell.angle_gamma   90.00
#
_symmetry.space_group_name_H-M   'P 1'
#
loop_
_entity.id
_entity.type
_entity.pdbx_description
1 polymer ?
#
loop_
_entity_poly.entity_id
_entity_poly.type
_entity_poly.pdbx_seq_one_letter_code
_entity_poly.pdbx_strand_id
1 'polypeptide(L)'
;MIKVGVVVPHEINEEICQFLKKEFTEIHPVPFSYGSIADIPDIVSGQQSQCDAFLFLGNTARRYAEKVIPHTSEWVTIPRSTSALLRLLFRAEVAGYGMRIASDLDNKDFFRLALHEIGYSPKDTAIETIPFFPYSEGLLIKDAAKMEKLYREGKVDFCITIFYKVRNILRDKGIPVYILQPSFDDIRSGMQRLLLSHELHSQQSNRICAISIHIDLFKESLPGSNAYHMSMSHMEVTKRVFQFAQTIHGACVQQPPWDYLLFAPTNLLESQTEQYRTFPLLDSVSNGTAVTLSIGIGYGTMIDEAQYRAIKAMQHAAALGGNTAFLMTPDLTTKVPIAKSMQKAQEKEERPIDEQFLYLSQKSGVSLRIIANLYHACQETGKCRFTSSELSDLVGVTPRTINRILNKLIDHHIAQDASRRFTGKTGRPSRVIELLFETKKRGKKA
;
A
#
# COMPACT_ATOMS: atom_id res chain seq x y z
N MET A 1 13.13 -4.50 11.77
CA MET A 1 12.98 -3.56 12.90
C MET A 1 12.14 -2.41 12.38
N ILE A 2 10.98 -2.17 12.98
CA ILE A 2 10.00 -1.18 12.53
C ILE A 2 10.47 0.20 12.96
N LYS A 3 10.59 1.14 12.02
CA LYS A 3 10.96 2.53 12.30
C LYS A 3 9.72 3.32 12.68
N VAL A 4 9.65 3.76 13.93
CA VAL A 4 8.50 4.53 14.44
C VAL A 4 8.92 5.96 14.69
N GLY A 5 8.31 6.90 13.95
CA GLY A 5 8.50 8.33 14.15
C GLY A 5 7.81 8.80 15.43
N VAL A 6 8.58 9.20 16.44
CA VAL A 6 8.07 9.64 17.76
C VAL A 6 7.90 11.15 17.75
N VAL A 7 6.67 11.63 17.58
CA VAL A 7 6.34 13.06 17.48
C VAL A 7 5.90 13.59 18.84
N VAL A 8 6.82 14.25 19.54
CA VAL A 8 6.64 14.65 20.96
C VAL A 8 7.33 15.97 21.27
N PRO A 9 6.95 16.68 22.34
CA PRO A 9 7.68 17.86 22.79
C PRO A 9 9.14 17.55 23.17
N HIS A 10 10.04 18.51 22.98
CA HIS A 10 11.47 18.35 23.30
C HIS A 10 11.71 17.80 24.71
N GLU A 11 10.93 18.24 25.70
CA GLU A 11 11.17 17.90 27.11
C GLU A 11 10.97 16.43 27.47
N ILE A 12 10.24 15.65 26.66
CA ILE A 12 10.00 14.22 26.92
C ILE A 12 10.60 13.31 25.86
N ASN A 13 11.22 13.86 24.83
CA ASN A 13 11.71 13.08 23.70
C ASN A 13 12.70 11.98 24.13
N GLU A 14 13.68 12.33 24.97
CA GLU A 14 14.69 11.39 25.45
C GLU A 14 14.08 10.27 26.30
N GLU A 15 13.24 10.62 27.27
CA GLU A 15 12.57 9.68 28.17
C GLU A 15 11.73 8.66 27.38
N ILE A 16 10.93 9.14 26.43
CA ILE A 16 10.07 8.29 25.60
C ILE A 16 10.91 7.40 24.68
N CYS A 17 11.93 7.95 24.01
CA CYS A 17 12.78 7.15 23.14
C CYS A 17 13.55 6.08 23.92
N GLN A 18 14.03 6.37 25.12
CA GLN A 18 14.70 5.39 25.98
C GLN A 18 13.73 4.30 26.46
N PHE A 19 12.53 4.68 26.88
CA PHE A 19 11.47 3.74 27.26
C PHE A 19 11.16 2.78 26.11
N LEU A 20 10.93 3.30 24.91
CA LEU A 20 10.61 2.49 23.73
C LEU A 20 11.75 1.54 23.34
N LYS A 21 13.01 2.00 23.33
CA LYS A 21 14.17 1.15 23.02
C LYS A 21 14.38 0.02 24.02
N LYS A 22 14.08 0.26 25.30
CA LYS A 22 14.25 -0.72 26.37
C LYS A 22 13.16 -1.78 26.35
N GLU A 23 11.93 -1.37 26.06
CA GLU A 23 10.77 -2.24 26.17
C GLU A 23 10.46 -3.01 24.87
N PHE A 24 10.75 -2.43 23.70
CA PHE A 24 10.43 -2.99 22.39
C PHE A 24 11.69 -3.18 21.54
N THR A 25 12.20 -4.40 21.49
CA THR A 25 13.44 -4.74 20.75
C THR A 25 13.30 -4.68 19.24
N GLU A 26 12.08 -4.87 18.75
CA GLU A 26 11.69 -4.90 17.34
C GLU A 26 11.46 -3.50 16.75
N ILE A 27 11.59 -2.45 17.58
CA ILE A 27 11.29 -1.06 17.21
C ILE A 27 12.56 -0.20 17.21
N HIS A 28 12.67 0.64 16.18
CA HIS A 28 13.64 1.73 16.12
C HIS A 28 12.91 3.07 16.24
N PRO A 29 12.88 3.71 17.42
CA PRO A 29 12.24 5.01 17.57
C PRO A 29 13.09 6.11 16.91
N VAL A 30 12.49 6.85 16.00
CA VAL A 30 13.06 8.00 15.29
C VAL A 30 12.48 9.27 15.89
N PRO A 31 13.28 10.14 16.53
CA PRO A 31 12.73 11.30 17.24
C PRO A 31 12.31 12.42 16.28
N PHE A 32 11.10 12.93 16.46
CA PHE A 32 10.55 14.12 15.80
C PHE A 32 10.09 15.10 16.88
N SER A 33 11.06 15.71 17.56
CA SER A 33 10.79 16.58 18.69
C SER A 33 10.43 18.01 18.27
N TYR A 34 9.44 18.62 18.92
CA TYR A 34 8.99 19.98 18.60
C TYR A 34 8.90 20.90 19.83
N GLY A 35 9.06 22.21 19.61
CA GLY A 35 8.83 23.25 20.62
C GLY A 35 7.40 23.80 20.56
N SER A 36 6.90 24.03 19.35
CA SER A 36 5.51 24.36 19.08
C SER A 36 4.84 23.32 18.19
N ILE A 37 3.54 23.10 18.39
CA ILE A 37 2.73 22.23 17.52
C ILE A 37 2.72 22.80 16.09
N ALA A 38 2.86 24.13 15.95
CA ALA A 38 2.99 24.81 14.67
C ALA A 38 4.19 24.35 13.83
N ASP A 39 5.24 23.81 14.47
CA ASP A 39 6.47 23.39 13.81
C ASP A 39 6.38 21.97 13.24
N ILE A 40 5.39 21.17 13.69
CA ILE A 40 5.25 19.76 13.34
C ILE A 40 5.17 19.54 11.82
N PRO A 41 4.43 20.35 11.04
CA PRO A 41 4.39 20.19 9.59
C PRO A 41 5.77 20.25 8.94
N ASP A 42 6.61 21.19 9.34
CA ASP A 42 7.95 21.36 8.77
C ASP A 42 8.90 20.23 9.21
N ILE A 43 8.72 19.73 10.43
CA ILE A 43 9.52 18.65 11.02
C ILE A 43 9.20 17.29 10.36
N VAL A 44 7.93 17.03 10.05
CA VAL A 44 7.47 15.73 9.54
C VAL A 44 7.41 15.68 8.01
N SER A 45 7.19 16.82 7.34
CA SER A 45 7.12 16.91 5.89
C SER A 45 8.44 16.47 5.24
N GLY A 46 8.38 15.66 4.19
CA GLY A 46 9.55 15.10 3.51
C GLY A 46 10.28 13.98 4.26
N GLN A 47 9.98 13.76 5.54
CA GLN A 47 10.60 12.71 6.37
C GLN A 47 9.71 11.48 6.55
N GLN A 48 8.45 11.53 6.08
CA GLN A 48 7.48 10.43 6.23
C GLN A 48 7.98 9.09 5.68
N SER A 49 8.72 9.08 4.57
CA SER A 49 9.24 7.87 3.92
C SER A 49 10.32 7.15 4.73
N GLN A 50 10.84 7.77 5.79
CA GLN A 50 11.88 7.18 6.64
C GLN A 50 11.30 6.35 7.80
N CYS A 51 9.99 6.44 8.03
CA CYS A 51 9.30 5.77 9.14
C CYS A 51 8.14 4.92 8.60
N ASP A 52 7.96 3.74 9.18
CA ASP A 52 6.86 2.82 8.85
C ASP A 52 5.54 3.29 9.48
N ALA A 53 5.62 3.97 10.63
CA ALA A 53 4.49 4.55 11.35
C ALA A 53 4.92 5.76 12.19
N PHE A 54 3.97 6.57 12.62
CA PHE A 54 4.18 7.71 13.52
C PHE A 54 3.37 7.58 14.80
N LEU A 55 3.97 7.96 15.91
CA LEU A 55 3.39 7.95 17.25
C LEU A 55 3.28 9.38 17.79
N PHE A 56 2.06 9.81 18.11
CA PHE A 56 1.78 11.09 18.72
C PHE A 56 1.29 10.91 20.16
N LEU A 57 1.84 11.69 21.10
CA LEU A 57 1.38 11.69 22.51
C LEU A 57 0.22 12.68 22.77
N GLY A 58 -0.60 12.94 21.75
CA GLY A 58 -1.81 13.74 21.90
C GLY A 58 -2.51 14.05 20.57
N ASN A 59 -3.85 14.06 20.62
CA ASN A 59 -4.68 14.29 19.44
C ASN A 59 -4.49 15.67 18.82
N THR A 60 -4.21 16.71 19.62
CA THR A 60 -4.08 18.08 19.10
C THR A 60 -2.93 18.20 18.11
N ALA A 61 -1.77 17.62 18.44
CA ALA A 61 -0.58 17.63 17.58
C ALA A 61 -0.83 16.87 16.28
N ARG A 62 -1.35 15.64 16.37
CA ARG A 62 -1.70 14.82 15.20
C ARG A 62 -2.69 15.53 14.28
N ARG A 63 -3.83 15.98 14.82
CA ARG A 63 -4.89 16.63 14.04
C ARG A 63 -4.44 17.96 13.44
N TYR A 64 -3.50 18.66 14.06
CA TYR A 64 -2.92 19.87 13.48
C TYR A 64 -2.06 19.52 12.27
N ALA A 65 -1.16 18.54 12.41
CA ALA A 65 -0.31 18.07 11.32
C ALA A 65 -1.13 17.51 10.14
N GLU A 66 -2.20 16.75 10.40
CA GLU A 66 -3.10 16.18 9.38
C GLU A 66 -3.80 17.22 8.49
N LYS A 67 -3.97 18.46 8.97
CA LYS A 67 -4.56 19.53 8.15
C LYS A 67 -3.63 19.99 7.03
N VAL A 68 -2.32 19.79 7.21
CA VAL A 68 -1.28 20.33 6.34
C VAL A 68 -0.60 19.20 5.56
N ILE A 69 -0.41 18.04 6.20
CA ILE A 69 0.31 16.91 5.65
C ILE A 69 -0.66 15.78 5.30
N PRO A 70 -0.75 15.36 4.02
CA PRO A 70 -1.38 14.10 3.69
C PRO A 70 -0.53 12.94 4.24
N HIS A 71 -1.14 12.08 5.04
CA HIS A 71 -0.46 10.95 5.66
C HIS A 71 -0.18 9.86 4.61
N THR A 72 1.07 9.41 4.53
CA THR A 72 1.51 8.30 3.67
C THR A 72 1.76 7.01 4.44
N SER A 73 1.86 7.12 5.77
CA SER A 73 2.04 6.02 6.72
C SER A 73 1.03 6.13 7.87
N GLU A 74 0.93 5.09 8.69
CA GLU A 74 -0.02 5.03 9.80
C GLU A 74 0.37 6.00 10.92
N TRP A 75 -0.59 6.82 11.39
CA TRP A 75 -0.38 7.76 12.49
C TRP A 75 -1.23 7.36 13.70
N VAL A 76 -0.58 6.90 14.77
CA VAL A 76 -1.22 6.47 16.00
C VAL A 76 -1.16 7.58 17.04
N THR A 77 -2.26 7.81 17.74
CA THR A 77 -2.27 8.69 18.92
C THR A 77 -2.42 7.89 20.19
N ILE A 78 -1.58 8.20 21.18
CA ILE A 78 -1.73 7.69 22.53
C ILE A 78 -2.72 8.60 23.28
N PRO A 79 -3.85 8.05 23.74
CA PRO A 79 -4.81 8.81 24.53
C PRO A 79 -4.23 9.14 25.90
N ARG A 80 -4.80 10.14 26.55
CA ARG A 80 -4.55 10.41 27.97
C ARG A 80 -5.58 9.61 28.78
N SER A 81 -5.13 8.72 29.64
CA SER A 81 -6.00 7.87 30.46
C SER A 81 -6.26 8.44 31.84
N THR A 82 -7.25 7.86 32.52
CA THR A 82 -7.52 8.13 33.94
C THR A 82 -6.28 7.83 34.78
N SER A 83 -5.54 6.75 34.52
CA SER A 83 -4.30 6.41 35.22
C SER A 83 -3.26 7.53 35.16
N ALA A 84 -3.10 8.17 34.00
CA ALA A 84 -2.22 9.32 33.86
C ALA A 84 -2.68 10.53 34.70
N LEU A 85 -3.99 10.74 34.82
CA LEU A 85 -4.57 11.78 35.66
C LEU A 85 -4.39 11.45 37.15
N LEU A 86 -4.64 10.21 37.59
CA LEU A 86 -4.48 9.78 38.98
C LEU A 86 -3.05 10.03 39.49
N ARG A 87 -2.04 9.77 38.65
CA ARG A 87 -0.64 10.12 38.95
C ARG A 87 -0.46 11.61 39.26
N LEU A 88 -1.15 12.50 38.56
CA LEU A 88 -1.08 13.94 38.81
C LEU A 88 -1.83 14.33 40.08
N LEU A 89 -3.02 13.78 40.29
CA LEU A 89 -3.82 14.04 41.50
C LEU A 89 -3.03 13.63 42.75
N PHE A 90 -2.40 12.45 42.73
CA PHE A 90 -1.51 12.01 43.80
C PHE A 90 -0.35 12.99 44.05
N ARG A 91 0.31 13.47 42.99
CA ARG A 91 1.39 14.47 43.13
C ARG A 91 0.89 15.79 43.73
N ALA A 92 -0.31 16.23 43.34
CA ALA A 92 -0.91 17.45 43.87
C ALA A 92 -1.30 17.30 45.34
N GLU A 93 -1.87 16.17 45.72
CA GLU A 93 -2.26 15.84 47.09
C GLU A 93 -1.04 15.74 48.02
N VAL A 94 0.03 15.05 47.60
CA VAL A 94 1.30 14.98 48.33
C VAL A 94 1.95 16.35 48.50
N ALA A 95 1.76 17.25 47.54
CA ALA A 95 2.21 18.64 47.63
C ALA A 95 1.29 19.53 48.50
N GLY A 96 0.20 18.99 49.05
CA GLY A 96 -0.72 19.68 49.95
C GLY A 96 -1.79 20.52 49.25
N TYR A 97 -2.02 20.33 47.96
CA TYR A 97 -3.07 21.05 47.22
C TYR A 97 -4.43 20.36 47.36
N GLY A 98 -5.49 21.17 47.51
CA GLY A 98 -6.86 20.69 47.40
C GLY A 98 -7.25 20.32 45.96
N MET A 99 -8.31 19.52 45.80
CA MET A 99 -8.78 19.03 44.49
C MET A 99 -9.68 20.03 43.77
N ARG A 100 -9.23 21.29 43.69
CA ARG A 100 -9.86 22.36 42.90
C ARG A 100 -8.96 22.68 41.71
N ILE A 101 -9.42 22.35 40.51
CA ILE A 101 -8.58 22.20 39.32
C ILE A 101 -9.07 23.13 38.21
N ALA A 102 -8.15 23.88 37.60
CA ALA A 102 -8.37 24.48 36.28
C ALA A 102 -7.68 23.64 35.20
N SER A 103 -8.34 23.40 34.06
CA SER A 103 -7.80 22.58 32.97
C SER A 103 -8.16 23.09 31.58
N ASP A 104 -7.24 22.95 30.63
CA ASP A 104 -7.48 23.14 29.19
C ASP A 104 -7.92 21.86 28.47
N LEU A 105 -8.11 20.77 29.22
CA LEU A 105 -8.81 19.57 28.76
C LEU A 105 -10.31 19.72 29.04
N ASP A 106 -11.09 20.03 27.99
CA ASP A 106 -12.53 20.26 28.08
C ASP A 106 -13.32 18.95 28.22
N ASN A 107 -13.16 18.28 29.36
CA ASN A 107 -13.88 17.06 29.71
C ASN A 107 -14.05 16.97 31.23
N LYS A 108 -15.07 17.64 31.78
CA LYS A 108 -15.33 17.64 33.23
C LYS A 108 -15.62 16.24 33.78
N ASP A 109 -16.29 15.39 33.02
CA ASP A 109 -16.67 14.04 33.48
C ASP A 109 -15.46 13.13 33.63
N PHE A 110 -14.43 13.30 32.79
CA PHE A 110 -13.14 12.62 32.96
C PHE A 110 -12.49 12.92 34.31
N PHE A 111 -12.47 14.20 34.72
CA PHE A 111 -11.94 14.58 36.04
C PHE A 111 -12.83 14.11 37.19
N ARG A 112 -14.15 14.24 37.06
CA ARG A 112 -15.11 13.79 38.08
C ARG A 112 -15.00 12.30 38.35
N LEU A 113 -14.92 11.49 37.29
CA LEU A 113 -14.80 10.04 37.41
C LEU A 113 -13.50 9.68 38.13
N ALA A 114 -12.37 10.28 37.75
CA ALA A 114 -11.08 10.06 38.38
C ALA A 114 -11.07 10.43 39.87
N LEU A 115 -11.62 11.60 40.21
CA LEU A 115 -11.73 12.06 41.61
C LEU A 115 -12.64 11.16 42.44
N HIS A 116 -13.76 10.72 41.87
CA HIS A 116 -14.66 9.78 42.53
C HIS A 116 -13.98 8.42 42.79
N GLU A 117 -13.17 7.93 41.84
CA GLU A 117 -12.43 6.67 41.96
C GLU A 117 -11.43 6.68 43.13
N ILE A 118 -10.83 7.83 43.44
CA ILE A 118 -9.93 8.00 44.59
C ILE A 118 -10.64 8.50 45.86
N GLY A 119 -11.98 8.53 45.87
CA GLY A 119 -12.77 8.78 47.08
C GLY A 119 -13.12 10.25 47.36
N TYR A 120 -12.89 11.18 46.43
CA TYR A 120 -13.31 12.57 46.59
C TYR A 120 -14.78 12.77 46.23
N SER A 121 -15.49 13.52 47.08
CA SER A 121 -16.89 13.91 46.85
C SER A 121 -16.99 15.14 45.93
N PRO A 122 -18.05 15.26 45.11
CA PRO A 122 -18.31 16.47 44.31
C PRO A 122 -18.45 17.76 45.12
N LYS A 123 -18.67 17.67 46.45
CA LYS A 123 -18.76 18.83 47.34
C LYS A 123 -17.39 19.40 47.74
N ASP A 124 -16.37 18.55 47.73
CA ASP A 124 -15.02 18.88 48.19
C ASP A 124 -14.06 19.14 47.03
N THR A 125 -14.59 19.17 45.80
CA THR A 125 -13.85 19.32 44.55
C THR A 125 -14.44 20.42 43.70
N ALA A 126 -13.59 21.05 42.87
CA ALA A 126 -14.04 22.01 41.88
C ALA A 126 -13.29 21.78 40.57
N ILE A 127 -13.99 21.78 39.43
CA ILE A 127 -13.37 21.56 38.12
C ILE A 127 -13.82 22.68 37.18
N GLU A 128 -12.88 23.52 36.80
CA GLU A 128 -13.04 24.53 35.78
C GLU A 128 -12.30 24.13 34.51
N THR A 129 -13.04 23.96 33.41
CA THR A 129 -12.46 23.65 32.11
C THR A 129 -12.52 24.86 31.21
N ILE A 130 -11.48 25.05 30.41
CA ILE A 130 -11.48 26.02 29.34
C ILE A 130 -12.10 25.34 28.11
N PRO A 131 -13.10 25.97 27.46
CA PRO A 131 -13.74 25.38 26.30
C PRO A 131 -12.76 25.03 25.20
N PHE A 132 -12.96 23.89 24.55
CA PHE A 132 -12.10 23.44 23.46
C PHE A 132 -12.25 24.34 22.23
N PHE A 133 -11.12 24.82 21.70
CA PHE A 133 -11.04 25.52 20.43
C PHE A 133 -9.99 24.86 19.51
N PRO A 134 -10.13 24.97 18.18
CA PRO A 134 -9.07 24.57 17.25
C PRO A 134 -7.75 25.24 17.63
N TYR A 135 -6.67 24.46 17.64
CA TYR A 135 -5.36 24.93 18.06
C TYR A 135 -4.94 26.21 17.30
N SER A 136 -4.50 27.20 18.08
CA SER A 136 -3.70 28.32 17.61
C SER A 136 -2.79 28.79 18.75
N GLU A 137 -1.61 29.33 18.42
CA GLU A 137 -0.68 29.82 19.43
C GLU A 137 -1.28 30.91 20.33
N GLY A 138 -2.04 31.83 19.74
CA GLY A 138 -2.67 32.93 20.48
C GLY A 138 -3.75 32.46 21.47
N LEU A 139 -4.41 31.33 21.20
CA LEU A 139 -5.37 30.75 22.12
C LEU A 139 -4.68 30.17 23.36
N LEU A 140 -3.52 29.52 23.21
CA LEU A 140 -2.78 28.99 24.37
C LEU A 140 -2.40 30.07 25.39
N ILE A 141 -2.05 31.27 24.92
CA ILE A 141 -1.75 32.41 25.79
C ILE A 141 -3.02 32.87 26.54
N LYS A 142 -4.16 32.92 25.84
CA LYS A 142 -5.46 33.25 26.44
C LYS A 142 -5.90 32.21 27.46
N ASP A 143 -5.65 30.94 27.18
CA ASP A 143 -5.98 29.82 28.06
C ASP A 143 -5.14 29.88 29.34
N ALA A 144 -3.82 30.09 29.21
CA ALA A 144 -2.96 30.33 30.36
C ALA A 144 -3.43 31.53 31.20
N ALA A 145 -3.82 32.65 30.57
CA ALA A 145 -4.34 33.82 31.28
C ALA A 145 -5.66 33.56 32.03
N LYS A 146 -6.56 32.73 31.46
CA LYS A 146 -7.80 32.32 32.13
C LYS A 146 -7.50 31.43 33.34
N MET A 147 -6.61 30.44 33.20
CA MET A 147 -6.21 29.56 34.31
C MET A 147 -5.54 30.36 35.43
N GLU A 148 -4.67 31.30 35.08
CA GLU A 148 -4.05 32.21 36.04
C GLU A 148 -5.11 33.02 36.81
N LYS A 149 -6.10 33.58 36.10
CA LYS A 149 -7.17 34.34 36.73
C LYS A 149 -7.94 33.49 37.75
N LEU A 150 -8.30 32.25 37.40
CA LEU A 150 -9.01 31.33 38.29
C LEU A 150 -8.19 31.02 39.55
N TYR A 151 -6.88 30.82 39.41
CA TYR A 151 -5.98 30.56 40.53
C TYR A 151 -5.85 31.79 41.45
N ARG A 152 -5.60 32.97 40.88
CA ARG A 152 -5.47 34.21 41.66
C ARG A 152 -6.77 34.64 42.35
N GLU A 153 -7.92 34.29 41.79
CA GLU A 153 -9.23 34.47 42.43
C GLU A 153 -9.53 33.45 43.53
N GLY A 154 -8.64 32.47 43.77
CA GLY A 154 -8.82 31.44 44.80
C GLY A 154 -9.90 30.39 44.47
N LYS A 155 -10.34 30.32 43.21
CA LYS A 155 -11.34 29.34 42.74
C LYS A 155 -10.76 27.95 42.55
N VAL A 156 -9.46 27.86 42.29
CA VAL A 156 -8.72 26.61 42.07
C VAL A 156 -7.40 26.63 42.84
N ASP A 157 -6.91 25.47 43.23
CA ASP A 157 -5.66 25.26 43.97
C ASP A 157 -4.48 24.97 43.06
N PHE A 158 -4.74 24.40 41.88
CA PHE A 158 -3.71 24.12 40.89
C PHE A 158 -4.29 23.97 39.48
N CYS A 159 -3.39 23.96 38.50
CA CYS A 159 -3.71 23.86 37.09
C CYS A 159 -3.24 22.51 36.52
N ILE A 160 -4.04 21.92 35.64
CA ILE A 160 -3.63 20.79 34.80
C ILE A 160 -3.67 21.25 33.34
N THR A 161 -2.61 21.01 32.58
CA THR A 161 -2.57 21.39 31.17
C THR A 161 -2.10 20.24 30.28
N ILE A 162 -2.61 20.18 29.06
CA ILE A 162 -2.11 19.29 28.02
C ILE A 162 -1.03 19.94 27.13
N PHE A 163 -0.67 21.20 27.38
CA PHE A 163 0.26 21.99 26.57
C PHE A 163 1.47 22.51 27.38
N TYR A 164 2.67 22.24 26.87
CA TYR A 164 3.92 22.68 27.48
C TYR A 164 4.07 24.21 27.53
N LYS A 165 3.60 24.90 26.49
CA LYS A 165 3.59 26.37 26.44
C LYS A 165 2.76 26.97 27.57
N VAL A 166 1.58 26.42 27.84
CA VAL A 166 0.70 26.85 28.95
C VAL A 166 1.38 26.57 30.30
N ARG A 167 1.97 25.38 30.48
CA ARG A 167 2.75 25.05 31.68
C ARG A 167 3.86 26.07 31.94
N ASN A 168 4.65 26.40 30.92
CA ASN A 168 5.76 27.33 31.07
C ASN A 168 5.26 28.72 31.49
N ILE A 169 4.24 29.25 30.81
CA ILE A 169 3.64 30.56 31.16
C ILE A 169 3.15 30.60 32.62
N LEU A 170 2.47 29.55 33.09
CA LEU A 170 1.94 29.50 34.45
C LEU A 170 3.05 29.29 35.49
N ARG A 171 4.01 28.40 35.21
CA ARG A 171 5.14 28.13 36.11
C ARG A 171 6.02 29.36 36.30
N ASP A 172 6.31 30.10 35.24
CA ASP A 172 7.12 31.31 35.29
C ASP A 172 6.46 32.42 36.14
N LYS A 173 5.15 32.32 36.38
CA LYS A 173 4.36 33.18 37.27
C LYS A 173 4.17 32.61 38.67
N GLY A 174 4.83 31.50 39.01
CA GLY A 174 4.74 30.86 40.32
C GLY A 174 3.42 30.11 40.57
N ILE A 175 2.69 29.75 39.51
CA ILE A 175 1.40 29.05 39.64
C ILE A 175 1.63 27.53 39.59
N PRO A 176 1.09 26.75 40.55
CA PRO A 176 1.18 25.29 40.52
C PRO A 176 0.50 24.73 39.29
N VAL A 177 1.28 24.11 38.40
CA VAL A 177 0.77 23.54 37.15
C VAL A 177 1.41 22.18 36.85
N TYR A 178 0.57 21.23 36.48
CA TYR A 178 0.97 19.87 36.10
C TYR A 178 0.61 19.59 34.65
N ILE A 179 1.50 18.89 33.94
CA ILE A 179 1.22 18.43 32.58
C ILE A 179 0.56 17.05 32.61
N LEU A 180 -0.58 16.94 31.94
CA LEU A 180 -1.22 15.67 31.65
C LEU A 180 -0.60 15.03 30.42
N GLN A 181 0.50 14.32 30.64
CA GLN A 181 1.11 13.39 29.69
C GLN A 181 0.49 12.00 29.84
N PRO A 182 0.40 11.21 28.74
CA PRO A 182 0.19 9.77 28.84
C PRO A 182 1.17 9.10 29.82
N SER A 183 0.72 8.02 30.46
CA SER A 183 1.55 7.16 31.29
C SER A 183 2.37 6.19 30.42
N PHE A 184 3.38 5.54 31.03
CA PHE A 184 4.13 4.49 30.35
C PHE A 184 3.24 3.31 29.93
N ASP A 185 2.20 2.99 30.70
CA ASP A 185 1.23 1.95 30.33
C ASP A 185 0.36 2.36 29.14
N ASP A 186 0.01 3.64 29.02
CA ASP A 186 -0.69 4.17 27.85
C ASP A 186 0.19 4.06 26.61
N ILE A 187 1.48 4.37 26.76
CA ILE A 187 2.47 4.26 25.68
C ILE A 187 2.65 2.82 25.26
N ARG A 188 2.86 1.90 26.21
CA ARG A 188 2.93 0.46 25.96
C ARG A 188 1.72 -0.04 25.19
N SER A 189 0.53 0.28 25.68
CA SER A 189 -0.73 -0.14 25.05
C SER A 189 -0.90 0.46 23.66
N GLY A 190 -0.48 1.72 23.46
CA GLY A 190 -0.47 2.38 22.15
C GLY A 190 0.49 1.72 21.16
N MET A 191 1.67 1.34 21.62
CA MET A 191 2.67 0.65 20.81
C MET A 191 2.24 -0.76 20.44
N GLN A 192 1.67 -1.52 21.38
CA GLN A 192 1.13 -2.85 21.07
C GLN A 192 0.03 -2.79 20.01
N ARG A 193 -0.85 -1.77 20.06
CA ARG A 193 -1.85 -1.55 19.01
C ARG A 193 -1.22 -1.19 17.66
N LEU A 194 -0.19 -0.35 17.66
CA LEU A 194 0.54 0.02 16.45
C LEU A 194 1.20 -1.22 15.83
N LEU A 195 1.90 -2.03 16.62
CA LEU A 195 2.53 -3.27 16.15
C LEU A 195 1.50 -4.25 15.57
N LEU A 196 0.38 -4.47 16.27
CA LEU A 196 -0.69 -5.33 15.78
C LEU A 196 -1.31 -4.80 14.48
N SER A 197 -1.57 -3.50 14.41
CA SER A 197 -2.11 -2.86 13.19
C SER A 197 -1.14 -3.00 12.03
N HIS A 198 0.15 -2.76 12.27
CA HIS A 198 1.22 -2.94 11.30
C HIS A 198 1.33 -4.39 10.83
N GLU A 199 1.28 -5.36 11.74
CA GLU A 199 1.26 -6.79 11.40
C GLU A 199 0.04 -7.13 10.52
N LEU A 200 -1.16 -6.67 10.89
CA LEU A 200 -2.38 -6.88 10.11
C LEU A 200 -2.30 -6.25 8.71
N HIS A 201 -1.74 -5.04 8.59
CA HIS A 201 -1.53 -4.37 7.31
C HIS A 201 -0.46 -5.09 6.47
N SER A 202 0.61 -5.56 7.09
CA SER A 202 1.61 -6.40 6.42
C SER A 202 1.01 -7.73 5.95
N GLN A 203 0.03 -8.28 6.66
CA GLN A 203 -0.72 -9.47 6.27
C GLN A 203 -1.79 -9.22 5.19
N GLN A 204 -2.19 -7.98 4.92
CA GLN A 204 -2.99 -7.68 3.72
C GLN A 204 -2.21 -7.88 2.42
N SER A 205 -0.90 -8.06 2.48
CA SER A 205 -0.07 -8.61 1.37
C SER A 205 -0.43 -10.07 1.04
N ASN A 206 -1.12 -10.79 1.94
CA ASN A 206 -1.54 -12.18 1.78
C ASN A 206 -2.88 -12.27 1.02
N ARG A 207 -2.98 -11.58 -0.11
CA ARG A 207 -4.14 -11.69 -1.01
C ARG A 207 -4.25 -13.12 -1.51
N ILE A 208 -5.45 -13.68 -1.57
CA ILE A 208 -5.69 -14.98 -2.21
C ILE A 208 -5.92 -14.72 -3.70
N CYS A 209 -5.27 -15.50 -4.55
CA CYS A 209 -5.53 -15.55 -5.98
C CYS A 209 -6.29 -16.83 -6.33
N ALA A 210 -7.08 -16.77 -7.41
CA ALA A 210 -7.71 -17.96 -7.98
C ALA A 210 -7.00 -18.35 -9.29
N ILE A 211 -6.88 -19.64 -9.55
CA ILE A 211 -6.25 -20.18 -10.75
C ILE A 211 -7.19 -21.21 -11.35
N SER A 212 -7.71 -20.93 -12.55
CA SER A 212 -8.52 -21.86 -13.33
C SER A 212 -7.64 -22.53 -14.37
N ILE A 213 -7.69 -23.87 -14.44
CA ILE A 213 -6.87 -24.68 -15.33
C ILE A 213 -7.81 -25.57 -16.13
N HIS A 214 -7.70 -25.52 -17.45
CA HIS A 214 -8.43 -26.38 -18.38
C HIS A 214 -7.45 -27.24 -19.17
N ILE A 215 -7.78 -28.52 -19.34
CA ILE A 215 -7.02 -29.45 -20.17
C ILE A 215 -7.47 -29.31 -21.63
N ASP A 216 -6.56 -28.87 -22.49
CA ASP A 216 -6.83 -28.74 -23.92
C ASP A 216 -6.69 -30.12 -24.60
N LEU A 217 -7.79 -30.61 -25.18
CA LEU A 217 -7.80 -31.85 -25.94
C LEU A 217 -7.56 -31.58 -27.43
N PHE A 218 -6.65 -32.33 -28.05
CA PHE A 218 -6.47 -32.30 -29.50
C PHE A 218 -7.68 -32.92 -30.21
N LYS A 219 -8.34 -32.13 -31.08
CA LYS A 219 -9.61 -32.50 -31.74
C LYS A 219 -9.52 -33.68 -32.73
N GLU A 220 -8.33 -34.16 -33.09
CA GLU A 220 -8.12 -35.13 -34.18
C GLU A 220 -7.81 -36.58 -33.76
N SER A 221 -8.32 -37.09 -32.64
CA SER A 221 -8.08 -38.50 -32.26
C SER A 221 -9.35 -39.31 -31.94
N LEU A 222 -9.74 -40.17 -32.89
CA LEU A 222 -10.69 -41.30 -32.78
C LEU A 222 -10.00 -42.56 -33.35
N PRO A 223 -10.35 -43.83 -33.02
CA PRO A 223 -11.30 -44.37 -32.01
C PRO A 223 -10.69 -45.44 -31.05
N GLY A 224 -11.42 -45.80 -29.98
CA GLY A 224 -11.34 -47.08 -29.24
C GLY A 224 -10.12 -47.32 -28.33
N SER A 225 -8.91 -47.36 -28.87
CA SER A 225 -7.66 -47.50 -28.10
C SER A 225 -7.27 -46.20 -27.37
N ASN A 226 -7.84 -45.08 -27.79
CA ASN A 226 -7.57 -43.74 -27.28
C ASN A 226 -8.16 -43.50 -25.87
N ALA A 227 -9.19 -44.24 -25.43
CA ALA A 227 -9.85 -43.99 -24.15
C ALA A 227 -8.92 -44.25 -22.95
N TYR A 228 -8.20 -45.39 -22.96
CA TYR A 228 -7.21 -45.69 -21.92
C TYR A 228 -6.04 -44.71 -21.93
N HIS A 229 -5.51 -44.36 -23.11
CA HIS A 229 -4.44 -43.35 -23.22
C HIS A 229 -4.88 -41.97 -22.75
N MET A 230 -6.14 -41.59 -23.03
CA MET A 230 -6.73 -40.35 -22.55
C MET A 230 -6.91 -40.35 -21.04
N SER A 231 -7.40 -41.46 -20.45
CA SER A 231 -7.50 -41.61 -18.99
C SER A 231 -6.14 -41.58 -18.30
N MET A 232 -5.12 -42.21 -18.90
CA MET A 232 -3.75 -42.17 -18.39
C MET A 232 -3.16 -40.76 -18.45
N SER A 233 -3.33 -40.06 -19.59
CA SER A 233 -2.88 -38.67 -19.75
C SER A 233 -3.60 -37.74 -18.77
N HIS A 234 -4.91 -37.92 -18.59
CA HIS A 234 -5.70 -37.20 -17.60
C HIS A 234 -5.14 -37.41 -16.19
N MET A 235 -4.92 -38.65 -15.77
CA MET A 235 -4.36 -38.97 -14.45
C MET A 235 -2.97 -38.36 -14.24
N GLU A 236 -2.14 -38.34 -15.27
CA GLU A 236 -0.81 -37.74 -15.22
C GLU A 236 -0.86 -36.21 -15.08
N VAL A 237 -1.79 -35.56 -15.77
CA VAL A 237 -2.05 -34.12 -15.63
C VAL A 237 -2.63 -33.81 -14.25
N THR A 238 -3.63 -34.58 -13.80
CA THR A 238 -4.20 -34.45 -12.45
C THR A 238 -3.11 -34.48 -11.39
N LYS A 239 -2.19 -35.46 -11.48
CA LYS A 239 -1.05 -35.56 -10.56
C LYS A 239 -0.18 -34.30 -10.58
N ARG A 240 0.17 -33.77 -11.75
CA ARG A 240 0.98 -32.55 -11.89
C ARG A 240 0.26 -31.31 -11.35
N VAL A 241 -1.05 -31.19 -11.56
CA VAL A 241 -1.86 -30.09 -11.01
C VAL A 241 -1.86 -30.12 -9.48
N PHE A 242 -2.05 -31.29 -8.86
CA PHE A 242 -2.00 -31.41 -7.40
C PHE A 242 -0.60 -31.16 -6.84
N GLN A 243 0.46 -31.59 -7.54
CA GLN A 243 1.83 -31.27 -7.15
C GLN A 243 2.10 -29.76 -7.22
N PHE A 244 1.65 -29.10 -8.28
CA PHE A 244 1.76 -27.64 -8.40
C PHE A 244 0.98 -26.92 -7.29
N ALA A 245 -0.25 -27.37 -7.00
CA ALA A 245 -1.05 -26.85 -5.90
C ALA A 245 -0.31 -26.98 -4.55
N GLN A 246 0.34 -28.12 -4.31
CA GLN A 246 1.15 -28.33 -3.11
C GLN A 246 2.32 -27.34 -3.03
N THR A 247 3.03 -27.10 -4.13
CA THR A 247 4.17 -26.18 -4.18
C THR A 247 3.78 -24.73 -3.87
N ILE A 248 2.60 -24.29 -4.31
CA ILE A 248 2.08 -22.95 -4.00
C ILE A 248 1.28 -22.89 -2.70
N HIS A 249 1.24 -23.98 -1.91
CA HIS A 249 0.39 -24.14 -0.72
C HIS A 249 -1.09 -23.80 -0.98
N GLY A 250 -1.59 -24.17 -2.16
CA GLY A 250 -2.93 -23.88 -2.61
C GLY A 250 -3.92 -25.01 -2.36
N ALA A 251 -5.17 -24.65 -2.09
CA ALA A 251 -6.30 -25.58 -2.15
C ALA A 251 -6.64 -25.87 -3.62
N CYS A 252 -6.87 -27.13 -3.97
CA CYS A 252 -7.20 -27.56 -5.34
C CYS A 252 -8.52 -28.30 -5.36
N VAL A 253 -9.45 -27.84 -6.20
CA VAL A 253 -10.76 -28.44 -6.43
C VAL A 253 -10.82 -28.90 -7.88
N GLN A 254 -11.08 -30.19 -8.09
CA GLN A 254 -11.33 -30.72 -9.43
C GLN A 254 -12.75 -30.36 -9.87
N GLN A 255 -12.89 -29.89 -11.10
CA GLN A 255 -14.15 -29.59 -11.77
C GLN A 255 -14.28 -30.52 -12.99
N PRO A 256 -14.86 -31.71 -12.83
CA PRO A 256 -14.99 -32.66 -13.92
C PRO A 256 -15.74 -32.07 -15.13
N PRO A 257 -15.40 -32.46 -16.37
CA PRO A 257 -14.44 -33.52 -16.70
C PRO A 257 -12.98 -33.09 -16.89
N TRP A 258 -12.68 -31.82 -17.15
CA TRP A 258 -11.34 -31.38 -17.61
C TRP A 258 -10.78 -30.14 -16.90
N ASP A 259 -11.48 -29.64 -15.89
CA ASP A 259 -11.17 -28.37 -15.24
C ASP A 259 -10.66 -28.56 -13.80
N TYR A 260 -9.86 -27.60 -13.35
CA TYR A 260 -9.38 -27.49 -11.98
C TYR A 260 -9.44 -26.03 -11.54
N LEU A 261 -9.76 -25.83 -10.28
CA LEU A 261 -9.77 -24.51 -9.64
C LEU A 261 -8.89 -24.56 -8.41
N LEU A 262 -7.86 -23.72 -8.39
CA LEU A 262 -6.94 -23.59 -7.26
C LEU A 262 -7.12 -22.23 -6.59
N PHE A 263 -6.93 -22.19 -5.27
CA PHE A 263 -6.85 -20.97 -4.48
C PHE A 263 -5.54 -20.97 -3.71
N ALA A 264 -4.73 -19.91 -3.83
CA ALA A 264 -3.43 -19.84 -3.19
C ALA A 264 -3.08 -18.40 -2.78
N PRO A 265 -2.20 -18.22 -1.77
CA PRO A 265 -1.57 -16.93 -1.49
C PRO A 265 -0.84 -16.38 -2.72
N THR A 266 -1.10 -15.11 -3.02
CA THR A 266 -0.55 -14.37 -4.18
C THR A 266 0.97 -14.44 -4.23
N ASN A 267 1.62 -14.13 -3.12
CA ASN A 267 3.08 -14.11 -2.99
C ASN A 267 3.73 -15.47 -3.28
N LEU A 268 3.06 -16.58 -2.93
CA LEU A 268 3.56 -17.91 -3.22
C LEU A 268 3.45 -18.26 -4.71
N LEU A 269 2.34 -17.87 -5.36
CA LEU A 269 2.23 -18.00 -6.81
C LEU A 269 3.25 -17.12 -7.54
N GLU A 270 3.42 -15.87 -7.12
CA GLU A 270 4.42 -14.94 -7.68
C GLU A 270 5.83 -15.50 -7.58
N SER A 271 6.19 -16.05 -6.42
CA SER A 271 7.49 -16.70 -6.18
C SER A 271 7.71 -17.88 -7.13
N GLN A 272 6.71 -18.78 -7.26
CA GLN A 272 6.81 -19.95 -8.14
C GLN A 272 6.75 -19.64 -9.64
N THR A 273 6.31 -18.44 -10.02
CA THR A 273 6.20 -18.01 -11.43
C THR A 273 7.25 -16.95 -11.81
N GLU A 274 8.23 -16.71 -10.94
CA GLU A 274 9.23 -15.64 -11.10
C GLU A 274 8.58 -14.28 -11.45
N GLN A 275 7.56 -13.89 -10.68
CA GLN A 275 6.71 -12.73 -10.95
C GLN A 275 5.99 -12.81 -12.31
N TYR A 276 5.38 -13.96 -12.60
CA TYR A 276 4.68 -14.23 -13.87
C TYR A 276 5.54 -14.15 -15.13
N ARG A 277 6.85 -14.35 -15.01
CA ARG A 277 7.74 -14.49 -16.17
C ARG A 277 7.68 -15.89 -16.76
N THR A 278 7.30 -16.88 -15.94
CA THR A 278 7.19 -18.29 -16.32
C THR A 278 5.95 -18.92 -15.69
N PHE A 279 5.52 -20.08 -16.18
CA PHE A 279 4.49 -20.89 -15.53
C PHE A 279 4.87 -22.37 -15.59
N PRO A 280 5.58 -22.89 -14.56
CA PRO A 280 6.21 -24.22 -14.60
C PRO A 280 5.25 -25.37 -14.95
N LEU A 281 3.98 -25.26 -14.56
CA LEU A 281 2.98 -26.28 -14.86
C LEU A 281 2.72 -26.43 -16.37
N LEU A 282 2.70 -25.33 -17.14
CA LEU A 282 2.54 -25.37 -18.60
C LEU A 282 3.65 -26.17 -19.25
N ASP A 283 4.90 -25.88 -18.87
CA ASP A 283 6.09 -26.55 -19.39
C ASP A 283 6.12 -28.02 -18.96
N SER A 284 5.73 -28.31 -17.73
CA SER A 284 5.73 -29.69 -17.19
C SER A 284 4.73 -30.61 -17.89
N VAL A 285 3.60 -30.06 -18.33
CA VAL A 285 2.54 -30.81 -19.01
C VAL A 285 2.83 -30.90 -20.49
N SER A 286 3.11 -29.78 -21.16
CA SER A 286 3.35 -29.77 -22.61
C SER A 286 4.57 -30.59 -23.05
N ASN A 287 5.61 -30.70 -22.21
CA ASN A 287 6.77 -31.56 -22.49
C ASN A 287 6.60 -33.01 -22.00
N GLY A 288 5.64 -33.26 -21.11
CA GLY A 288 5.48 -34.54 -20.41
C GLY A 288 4.30 -35.38 -20.89
N THR A 289 3.31 -34.79 -21.56
CA THR A 289 2.09 -35.48 -21.99
C THR A 289 1.68 -35.07 -23.41
N ALA A 290 0.70 -35.78 -23.96
CA ALA A 290 0.12 -35.50 -25.27
C ALA A 290 -1.02 -34.46 -25.22
N VAL A 291 -1.12 -33.64 -24.16
CA VAL A 291 -2.15 -32.61 -23.99
C VAL A 291 -1.50 -31.30 -23.53
N THR A 292 -2.20 -30.19 -23.68
CA THR A 292 -1.74 -28.89 -23.17
C THR A 292 -2.72 -28.32 -22.17
N LEU A 293 -2.37 -27.19 -21.54
CA LEU A 293 -3.24 -26.52 -20.58
C LEU A 293 -3.53 -25.08 -21.00
N SER A 294 -4.75 -24.67 -20.72
CA SER A 294 -5.16 -23.27 -20.67
C SER A 294 -5.31 -22.84 -19.23
N ILE A 295 -4.58 -21.80 -18.82
CA ILE A 295 -4.54 -21.35 -17.43
C ILE A 295 -4.98 -19.90 -17.33
N GLY A 296 -5.83 -19.61 -16.35
CA GLY A 296 -6.25 -18.27 -16.01
C GLY A 296 -6.00 -17.97 -14.54
N ILE A 297 -5.31 -16.86 -14.27
CA ILE A 297 -5.01 -16.36 -12.93
C ILE A 297 -5.87 -15.14 -12.71
N GLY A 298 -6.67 -15.15 -11.66
CA GLY A 298 -7.57 -14.06 -11.32
C GLY A 298 -7.21 -13.42 -9.99
N TYR A 299 -7.11 -12.09 -10.00
CA TYR A 299 -7.01 -11.28 -8.79
C TYR A 299 -8.32 -10.61 -8.47
N GLY A 300 -8.69 -10.64 -7.19
CA GLY A 300 -9.86 -9.97 -6.66
C GLY A 300 -9.60 -9.46 -5.25
N THR A 301 -10.34 -8.45 -4.84
CA THR A 301 -10.45 -8.11 -3.41
C THR A 301 -11.33 -9.11 -2.68
N MET A 302 -12.23 -9.77 -3.41
CA MET A 302 -13.07 -10.87 -2.93
C MET A 302 -12.77 -12.18 -3.69
N ILE A 303 -13.05 -13.33 -3.05
CA ILE A 303 -12.72 -14.67 -3.59
C ILE A 303 -13.52 -14.98 -4.87
N ASP A 304 -14.79 -14.58 -4.90
CA ASP A 304 -15.68 -14.73 -6.04
C ASP A 304 -15.23 -13.90 -7.25
N GLU A 305 -14.76 -12.67 -7.04
CA GLU A 305 -14.17 -11.83 -8.09
C GLU A 305 -12.91 -12.46 -8.69
N ALA A 306 -12.03 -12.97 -7.83
CA ALA A 306 -10.81 -13.65 -8.23
C ALA A 306 -11.14 -14.89 -9.07
N GLN A 307 -12.08 -15.71 -8.60
CA GLN A 307 -12.55 -16.89 -9.33
C GLN A 307 -13.15 -16.53 -10.69
N TYR A 308 -14.05 -15.54 -10.75
CA TYR A 308 -14.66 -15.09 -11.99
C TYR A 308 -13.61 -14.68 -13.04
N ARG A 309 -12.59 -13.93 -12.61
CA ARG A 309 -11.49 -13.48 -13.47
C ARG A 309 -10.57 -14.62 -13.90
N ALA A 310 -10.28 -15.56 -13.01
CA ALA A 310 -9.50 -16.75 -13.33
C ALA A 310 -10.18 -17.56 -14.45
N ILE A 311 -11.49 -17.79 -14.33
CA ILE A 311 -12.28 -18.49 -15.36
C ILE A 311 -12.25 -17.72 -16.68
N LYS A 312 -12.46 -16.40 -16.66
CA LYS A 312 -12.41 -15.56 -17.85
C LYS A 312 -11.03 -15.58 -18.52
N ALA A 313 -9.96 -15.48 -17.74
CA ALA A 313 -8.59 -15.54 -18.24
C ALA A 313 -8.28 -16.92 -18.87
N MET A 314 -8.74 -18.00 -18.25
CA MET A 314 -8.59 -19.35 -18.78
C MET A 314 -9.35 -19.52 -20.11
N GLN A 315 -10.58 -19.01 -20.20
CA GLN A 315 -11.36 -19.04 -21.45
C GLN A 315 -10.64 -18.29 -22.58
N HIS A 316 -10.00 -17.16 -22.26
CA HIS A 316 -9.15 -16.43 -23.21
C HIS A 316 -7.93 -17.25 -23.65
N ALA A 317 -7.27 -17.95 -22.72
CA ALA A 317 -6.16 -18.84 -23.03
C ALA A 317 -6.60 -19.98 -23.99
N ALA A 318 -7.73 -20.63 -23.70
CA ALA A 318 -8.27 -21.70 -24.52
C ALA A 318 -8.66 -21.23 -25.93
N ALA A 319 -9.27 -20.04 -26.03
CA ALA A 319 -9.66 -19.45 -27.32
C ALA A 319 -8.46 -19.14 -28.23
N LEU A 320 -7.26 -18.96 -27.66
CA LEU A 320 -6.02 -18.68 -28.41
C LEU A 320 -5.26 -19.94 -28.84
N GLY A 321 -5.86 -21.13 -28.70
CA GLY A 321 -5.31 -22.40 -29.15
C GLY A 321 -4.59 -23.20 -28.07
N GLY A 322 -4.73 -22.81 -26.80
CA GLY A 322 -4.20 -23.57 -25.66
C GLY A 322 -2.73 -23.36 -25.35
N ASN A 323 -2.22 -24.14 -24.41
CA ASN A 323 -0.85 -24.08 -23.89
C ASN A 323 -0.38 -22.69 -23.44
N THR A 324 -1.25 -21.93 -22.78
CA THR A 324 -0.93 -20.55 -22.37
C THR A 324 -1.58 -20.19 -21.05
N ALA A 325 -0.97 -19.24 -20.34
CA ALA A 325 -1.52 -18.66 -19.13
C ALA A 325 -1.87 -17.18 -19.34
N PHE A 326 -2.98 -16.74 -18.75
CA PHE A 326 -3.39 -15.35 -18.70
C PHE A 326 -3.60 -14.90 -17.26
N LEU A 327 -3.23 -13.66 -16.99
CA LEU A 327 -3.46 -12.98 -15.74
C LEU A 327 -4.50 -11.89 -15.92
N MET A 328 -5.50 -11.83 -15.05
CA MET A 328 -6.57 -10.85 -15.08
C MET A 328 -6.75 -10.16 -13.72
N THR A 329 -6.63 -8.84 -13.72
CA THR A 329 -6.84 -7.91 -12.60
C THR A 329 -8.01 -6.97 -12.93
N PRO A 330 -8.41 -6.02 -12.05
CA PRO A 330 -9.48 -5.07 -12.40
C PRO A 330 -9.15 -4.21 -13.63
N ASP A 331 -7.86 -3.93 -13.81
CA ASP A 331 -7.39 -2.91 -14.76
C ASP A 331 -6.63 -3.51 -15.94
N LEU A 332 -6.27 -4.81 -15.87
CA LEU A 332 -5.32 -5.43 -16.80
C LEU A 332 -5.65 -6.89 -17.07
N THR A 333 -5.62 -7.27 -18.35
CA THR A 333 -5.53 -8.66 -18.79
C THR A 333 -4.23 -8.83 -19.56
N THR A 334 -3.38 -9.77 -19.18
CA THR A 334 -2.06 -9.95 -19.80
C THR A 334 -1.69 -11.42 -19.91
N LYS A 335 -1.10 -11.79 -21.05
CA LYS A 335 -0.51 -13.11 -21.26
C LYS A 335 0.72 -13.28 -20.40
N VAL A 336 0.81 -14.39 -19.67
CA VAL A 336 2.02 -14.80 -18.94
C VAL A 336 3.00 -15.40 -19.98
N PRO A 337 4.24 -14.91 -20.10
CA PRO A 337 5.22 -15.50 -20.99
C PRO A 337 5.50 -16.97 -20.65
N ILE A 338 5.67 -17.79 -21.69
CA ILE A 338 6.11 -19.19 -21.56
C ILE A 338 7.62 -19.18 -21.66
N ALA A 339 8.33 -19.70 -20.66
CA ALA A 339 9.77 -19.89 -20.79
C ALA A 339 10.02 -21.02 -21.79
N LYS A 340 10.53 -20.69 -22.98
CA LYS A 340 11.14 -21.73 -23.83
C LYS A 340 12.33 -22.29 -23.05
N SER A 341 12.38 -23.61 -22.94
CA SER A 341 13.41 -24.33 -22.20
C SER A 341 14.81 -23.73 -22.41
N MET A 342 15.52 -23.55 -21.30
CA MET A 342 16.87 -23.03 -21.20
C MET A 342 17.91 -24.00 -21.77
N GLN A 343 17.78 -24.39 -23.04
CA GLN A 343 18.79 -25.17 -23.76
C GLN A 343 19.20 -24.57 -25.12
N LYS A 344 18.71 -23.38 -25.49
CA LYS A 344 19.19 -22.65 -26.69
C LYS A 344 19.34 -21.12 -26.53
N ALA A 345 19.43 -20.62 -25.31
CA ALA A 345 19.63 -19.19 -25.04
C ALA A 345 20.83 -18.89 -24.12
N GLN A 346 21.82 -19.78 -24.06
CA GLN A 346 23.19 -19.30 -23.82
C GLN A 346 23.60 -18.51 -25.07
N GLU A 347 24.09 -17.28 -24.85
CA GLU A 347 24.35 -16.24 -25.86
C GLU A 347 23.16 -15.34 -26.25
N LYS A 348 22.58 -14.66 -25.27
CA LYS A 348 22.35 -13.22 -25.45
C LYS A 348 22.51 -12.53 -24.11
N GLU A 349 23.65 -11.86 -23.98
CA GLU A 349 24.00 -10.94 -22.90
C GLU A 349 22.77 -10.15 -22.45
N GLU A 350 22.57 -10.09 -21.14
CA GLU A 350 21.74 -9.10 -20.46
C GLU A 350 22.07 -7.73 -21.06
N ARG A 351 21.17 -7.21 -21.90
CA ARG A 351 21.33 -5.83 -22.37
C ARG A 351 20.86 -4.93 -21.25
N PRO A 352 21.66 -3.92 -20.86
CA PRO A 352 21.22 -2.92 -19.91
C PRO A 352 19.97 -2.24 -20.47
N ILE A 353 19.04 -1.91 -19.56
CA ILE A 353 17.82 -1.15 -19.85
C ILE A 353 18.24 0.09 -20.66
N ASP A 354 17.83 0.15 -21.93
CA ASP A 354 18.20 1.24 -22.84
C ASP A 354 17.79 2.58 -22.21
N GLU A 355 18.76 3.41 -21.82
CA GLU A 355 18.56 4.76 -21.25
C GLU A 355 17.62 5.61 -22.12
N GLN A 356 17.56 5.31 -23.42
CA GLN A 356 16.65 5.89 -24.39
C GLN A 356 15.17 5.67 -24.03
N PHE A 357 14.77 4.51 -23.54
CA PHE A 357 13.38 4.25 -23.14
C PHE A 357 13.02 4.97 -21.84
N LEU A 358 13.97 5.05 -20.91
CA LEU A 358 13.78 5.79 -19.66
C LEU A 358 13.59 7.29 -19.94
N TYR A 359 14.43 7.86 -20.81
CA TYR A 359 14.29 9.23 -21.27
C TYR A 359 12.94 9.50 -21.95
N LEU A 360 12.52 8.63 -22.88
CA LEU A 360 11.22 8.78 -23.56
C LEU A 360 10.04 8.62 -22.59
N SER A 361 10.17 7.78 -21.57
CA SER A 361 9.16 7.58 -20.53
C SER A 361 9.00 8.82 -19.65
N GLN A 362 10.10 9.39 -19.19
CA GLN A 362 10.10 10.63 -18.40
C GLN A 362 9.59 11.82 -19.23
N LYS A 363 9.97 11.90 -20.51
CA LYS A 363 9.56 12.99 -21.41
C LYS A 363 8.07 12.97 -21.75
N SER A 364 7.47 11.79 -21.89
CA SER A 364 6.08 11.64 -22.35
C SER A 364 5.06 11.31 -21.26
N GLY A 365 5.51 10.96 -20.05
CA GLY A 365 4.65 10.46 -18.98
C GLY A 365 3.92 9.16 -19.36
N VAL A 366 4.45 8.41 -20.33
CA VAL A 366 4.00 7.08 -20.74
C VAL A 366 4.94 6.05 -20.09
N SER A 367 4.40 4.93 -19.61
CA SER A 367 5.20 3.95 -18.88
C SER A 367 6.32 3.36 -19.76
N LEU A 368 7.47 3.11 -19.13
CA LEU A 368 8.64 2.51 -19.75
C LEU A 368 8.29 1.24 -20.54
N ARG A 369 7.42 0.41 -19.96
CA ARG A 369 6.94 -0.84 -20.56
C ARG A 369 6.16 -0.60 -21.86
N ILE A 370 5.31 0.43 -21.93
CA ILE A 370 4.55 0.75 -23.14
C ILE A 370 5.48 1.24 -24.25
N ILE A 371 6.47 2.06 -23.91
CA ILE A 371 7.46 2.55 -24.88
C ILE A 371 8.33 1.42 -25.41
N ALA A 372 8.79 0.53 -24.52
CA ALA A 372 9.52 -0.68 -24.92
C ALA A 372 8.68 -1.56 -25.84
N ASN A 373 7.41 -1.80 -25.51
CA ASN A 373 6.50 -2.60 -26.34
C ASN A 373 6.26 -1.98 -27.73
N LEU A 374 6.06 -0.66 -27.80
CA LEU A 374 5.90 0.05 -29.07
C LEU A 374 7.18 -0.01 -29.92
N TYR A 375 8.35 0.10 -29.28
CA TYR A 375 9.63 -0.03 -29.96
C TYR A 375 9.88 -1.46 -30.45
N HIS A 376 9.60 -2.47 -29.63
CA HIS A 376 9.70 -3.88 -30.03
C HIS A 376 8.72 -4.21 -31.15
N ALA A 377 7.49 -3.67 -31.12
CA ALA A 377 6.54 -3.81 -32.22
C ALA A 377 7.08 -3.21 -33.53
N CYS A 378 7.78 -2.07 -33.48
CA CYS A 378 8.45 -1.50 -34.66
C CYS A 378 9.56 -2.42 -35.20
N GLN A 379 10.36 -3.02 -34.31
CA GLN A 379 11.49 -3.88 -34.68
C GLN A 379 11.05 -5.25 -35.21
N GLU A 380 10.05 -5.87 -34.59
CA GLU A 380 9.53 -7.19 -34.97
C GLU A 380 8.75 -7.15 -36.30
N THR A 381 8.02 -6.06 -36.55
CA THR A 381 7.23 -5.92 -37.78
C THR A 381 8.00 -5.24 -38.93
N GLY A 382 9.15 -4.62 -38.64
CA GLY A 382 9.92 -3.81 -39.59
C GLY A 382 9.19 -2.56 -40.10
N LYS A 383 8.12 -2.14 -39.41
CA LYS A 383 7.23 -1.04 -39.80
C LYS A 383 7.19 -0.01 -38.67
N CYS A 384 7.19 1.27 -39.02
CA CYS A 384 7.00 2.37 -38.06
C CYS A 384 5.64 3.06 -38.19
N ARG A 385 4.76 2.55 -39.07
CA ARG A 385 3.43 3.11 -39.35
C ARG A 385 2.36 2.10 -39.02
N PHE A 386 1.44 2.49 -38.15
CA PHE A 386 0.37 1.62 -37.67
C PHE A 386 -0.94 2.40 -37.57
N THR A 387 -2.06 1.69 -37.67
CA THR A 387 -3.35 2.21 -37.24
C THR A 387 -3.48 2.13 -35.72
N SER A 388 -4.32 2.98 -35.12
CA SER A 388 -4.60 2.89 -33.68
C SER A 388 -5.11 1.51 -33.26
N SER A 389 -5.84 0.79 -34.13
CA SER A 389 -6.33 -0.56 -33.85
C SER A 389 -5.19 -1.57 -33.78
N GLU A 390 -4.28 -1.56 -34.76
CA GLU A 390 -3.12 -2.46 -34.78
C GLU A 390 -2.23 -2.25 -33.55
N LEU A 391 -2.01 -1.00 -33.12
CA LEU A 391 -1.26 -0.70 -31.89
C LEU A 391 -2.01 -1.11 -30.63
N SER A 392 -3.35 -1.04 -30.64
CA SER A 392 -4.20 -1.53 -29.55
C SER A 392 -3.99 -3.02 -29.33
N ASP A 393 -4.01 -3.78 -30.42
CA ASP A 393 -3.88 -5.23 -30.43
C ASP A 393 -2.45 -5.66 -30.06
N LEU A 394 -1.43 -4.97 -30.58
CA LEU A 394 -0.01 -5.27 -30.31
C LEU A 394 0.41 -4.94 -28.87
N VAL A 395 -0.09 -3.85 -28.29
CA VAL A 395 0.28 -3.42 -26.93
C VAL A 395 -0.65 -4.02 -25.87
N GLY A 396 -1.78 -4.61 -26.27
CA GLY A 396 -2.73 -5.26 -25.36
C GLY A 396 -3.53 -4.26 -24.51
N VAL A 397 -3.83 -3.09 -25.06
CA VAL A 397 -4.63 -2.04 -24.40
C VAL A 397 -5.88 -1.74 -25.21
N THR A 398 -6.89 -1.10 -24.61
CA THR A 398 -8.13 -0.76 -25.35
C THR A 398 -7.88 0.35 -26.40
N PRO A 399 -8.73 0.45 -27.46
CA PRO A 399 -8.62 1.51 -28.47
C PRO A 399 -8.70 2.91 -27.86
N ARG A 400 -9.40 3.08 -26.73
CA ARG A 400 -9.48 4.35 -26.01
C ARG A 400 -8.15 4.67 -25.30
N THR A 401 -7.54 3.67 -24.67
CA THR A 401 -6.27 3.79 -23.97
C THR A 401 -5.12 4.04 -24.93
N ILE A 402 -5.06 3.31 -26.06
CA ILE A 402 -4.00 3.51 -27.06
C ILE A 402 -4.10 4.91 -27.69
N ASN A 403 -5.30 5.41 -27.99
CA ASN A 403 -5.44 6.77 -28.52
C ASN A 403 -5.01 7.85 -27.51
N ARG A 404 -5.24 7.63 -26.21
CA ARG A 404 -4.73 8.52 -25.15
C ARG A 404 -3.19 8.49 -25.07
N ILE A 405 -2.59 7.30 -25.18
CA ILE A 405 -1.13 7.13 -25.19
C ILE A 405 -0.53 7.78 -26.43
N LEU A 406 -1.13 7.56 -27.60
CA LEU A 406 -0.67 8.10 -28.87
C LEU A 406 -0.75 9.63 -28.89
N ASN A 407 -1.80 10.24 -28.34
CA ASN A 407 -1.87 11.69 -28.18
C ASN A 407 -0.72 12.22 -27.31
N LYS A 408 -0.43 11.59 -26.17
CA LYS A 408 0.74 11.96 -25.34
C LYS A 408 2.06 11.85 -26.11
N LEU A 409 2.23 10.79 -26.91
CA LEU A 409 3.44 10.61 -27.72
C LEU A 409 3.54 11.67 -28.84
N ILE A 410 2.41 12.10 -29.42
CA ILE A 410 2.36 13.17 -30.43
C ILE A 410 2.67 14.53 -29.79
N ASP A 411 2.08 14.83 -28.63
CA ASP A 411 2.30 16.08 -27.88
C ASP A 411 3.79 16.28 -27.52
N HIS A 412 4.54 15.19 -27.37
CA HIS A 412 5.97 15.20 -27.06
C HIS A 412 6.89 14.89 -28.25
N HIS A 413 6.35 14.91 -29.48
CA HIS A 413 7.06 14.69 -30.75
C HIS A 413 7.76 13.31 -30.88
N ILE A 414 7.22 12.29 -30.21
CA ILE A 414 7.69 10.89 -30.28
C ILE A 414 6.86 10.10 -31.31
N ALA A 415 5.70 10.62 -31.71
CA ALA A 415 4.86 10.09 -32.78
C ALA A 415 4.28 11.23 -33.63
N GLN A 416 3.86 10.95 -34.86
CA GLN A 416 3.20 11.93 -35.74
C GLN A 416 2.07 11.30 -36.56
N ASP A 417 1.14 12.13 -37.02
CA ASP A 417 0.12 11.70 -37.97
C ASP A 417 0.68 11.64 -39.39
N ALA A 418 0.81 10.43 -39.93
CA ALA A 418 1.43 10.22 -41.24
C ALA A 418 0.44 10.22 -42.41
N SER A 419 -0.85 9.89 -42.21
CA SER A 419 -1.96 10.02 -43.18
C SER A 419 -3.24 9.27 -42.72
N ARG A 420 -4.34 9.35 -43.48
CA ARG A 420 -5.55 8.52 -43.29
C ARG A 420 -5.60 7.45 -44.38
N ARG A 421 -5.77 6.17 -44.01
CA ARG A 421 -6.00 5.06 -44.98
C ARG A 421 -7.39 4.47 -44.79
N PHE A 422 -8.04 4.11 -45.89
CA PHE A 422 -9.27 3.32 -45.87
C PHE A 422 -8.92 1.83 -45.82
N THR A 423 -9.30 1.15 -44.74
CA THR A 423 -9.22 -0.30 -44.61
C THR A 423 -10.64 -0.87 -44.75
N GLY A 424 -11.06 -1.22 -45.97
CA GLY A 424 -12.26 -2.05 -46.22
C GLY A 424 -13.63 -1.34 -46.20
N LYS A 425 -14.61 -1.98 -46.88
CA LYS A 425 -15.96 -1.46 -47.19
C LYS A 425 -16.75 -1.21 -45.89
N THR A 426 -17.25 0.03 -45.76
CA THR A 426 -18.04 0.59 -44.63
C THR A 426 -17.29 0.78 -43.30
N GLY A 427 -16.92 2.04 -43.03
CA GLY A 427 -16.36 2.51 -41.75
C GLY A 427 -15.64 3.87 -41.89
N ARG A 428 -15.61 4.68 -40.82
CA ARG A 428 -14.89 5.96 -40.75
C ARG A 428 -13.38 5.72 -40.94
N PRO A 429 -12.64 6.53 -41.72
CA PRO A 429 -11.23 6.30 -42.01
C PRO A 429 -10.37 6.25 -40.74
N SER A 430 -9.55 5.19 -40.62
CA SER A 430 -8.64 4.95 -39.51
C SER A 430 -7.40 5.87 -39.61
N ARG A 431 -7.04 6.50 -38.48
CA ARG A 431 -5.85 7.35 -38.33
C ARG A 431 -4.59 6.48 -38.40
N VAL A 432 -3.65 6.80 -39.29
CA VAL A 432 -2.34 6.13 -39.37
C VAL A 432 -1.32 6.99 -38.64
N ILE A 433 -0.71 6.41 -37.61
CA ILE A 433 0.28 7.05 -36.75
C ILE A 433 1.66 6.47 -37.09
N GLU A 434 2.63 7.37 -37.25
CA GLU A 434 4.03 7.04 -37.43
C GLU A 434 4.79 7.28 -36.13
N LEU A 435 5.46 6.25 -35.64
CA LEU A 435 6.28 6.31 -34.43
C LEU A 435 7.70 6.77 -34.82
N LEU A 436 8.18 7.84 -34.20
CA LEU A 436 9.43 8.52 -34.52
C LEU A 436 10.56 8.12 -33.56
N PHE A 437 10.70 6.83 -33.26
CA PHE A 437 11.82 6.36 -32.45
C PHE A 437 13.12 6.53 -33.26
N GLU A 438 13.97 7.49 -32.85
CA GLU A 438 15.27 7.70 -33.49
C GLU A 438 16.10 6.41 -33.43
N THR A 439 16.32 5.81 -34.59
CA THR A 439 17.33 4.77 -34.75
C THR A 439 18.67 5.45 -34.92
N LYS A 440 19.56 5.34 -33.91
CA LYS A 440 20.99 5.60 -34.15
C LYS A 440 21.43 4.66 -35.28
N LYS A 441 21.59 5.19 -36.49
CA LYS A 441 22.28 4.51 -37.58
C LYS A 441 23.63 4.03 -37.04
N ARG A 442 23.82 2.71 -36.99
CA ARG A 442 25.16 2.12 -36.85
C ARG A 442 26.02 2.71 -37.97
N GLY A 443 26.93 3.62 -37.60
CA GLY A 443 28.02 4.01 -38.47
C GLY A 443 28.79 2.75 -38.86
N LYS A 444 28.75 2.40 -40.15
CA LYS A 444 29.77 1.54 -40.74
C LYS A 444 31.10 2.25 -40.50
N LYS A 445 31.95 1.66 -39.65
CA LYS A 445 33.39 1.83 -39.81
C LYS A 445 33.75 1.15 -41.13
N ALA A 446 34.09 1.95 -42.12
CA ALA A 446 35.03 1.60 -43.18
C ALA A 446 36.14 2.64 -43.09
#